data_AF-A0A5C5R8L2-F1
#
_entry.id   AF-A0A5C5R8L2-F1
#
_cell.length_a   1.000
_cell.length_b   1.000
_cell.length_c   1.000
_cell.angle_alpha   90.00
_cell.angle_beta   90.00
_cell.angle_gamma   90.00
#
_symmetry.space_group_name_H-M   'P 1'
#
loop_
_entity.id
_entity.type
_entity.pdbx_description
1 polymer ?
#
loop_
_entity_poly.entity_id
_entity_poly.type
_entity_poly.pdbx_seq_one_letter_code
_entity_poly.pdbx_strand_id
1 'polypeptide(L)'
;YKPLKAMLDGSLSSPAKNILLYATSNRRHLLPESMQDNLNQYEAQEIHPQEAIEEKISLSERFGLWISFYPPSQKEYLAMVKSWLYQLAPDITYNEEIEREALQFTQRRGSRSGRIAYQFTKDFVGRSQLMTIKNTQKHLTTDIE
;
A
#
# COMPACT_ATOMS: atom_id res chain seq x y z
N TYR A 1 -18.81 -5.22 18.87
CA TYR A 1 -19.01 -4.05 18.00
C TYR A 1 -20.23 -3.19 18.38
N LYS A 2 -21.30 -3.75 18.99
CA LYS A 2 -22.49 -2.99 19.44
C LYS A 2 -22.20 -1.73 20.29
N PRO A 3 -21.22 -1.71 21.23
CA PRO A 3 -20.87 -0.49 21.97
C PRO A 3 -20.25 0.61 21.09
N LEU A 4 -19.43 0.23 20.11
CA LEU A 4 -18.81 1.15 19.15
C LEU A 4 -19.87 1.77 18.23
N LYS A 5 -20.85 0.97 17.83
CA LYS A 5 -22.00 1.37 17.01
C LYS A 5 -22.86 2.43 17.72
N ALA A 6 -23.15 2.22 19.01
CA ALA A 6 -23.88 3.18 19.85
C ALA A 6 -23.11 4.49 20.08
N MET A 7 -21.77 4.41 20.18
CA MET A 7 -20.92 5.60 20.32
C MET A 7 -20.85 6.43 19.02
N LEU A 8 -20.82 5.77 17.86
CA LEU A 8 -20.86 6.43 16.54
C LEU A 8 -22.22 7.05 16.22
N ASP A 9 -23.32 6.45 16.68
CA ASP A 9 -24.67 7.01 16.58
C ASP A 9 -24.93 8.19 17.50
N GLY A 10 -24.07 8.42 18.48
CA GLY A 10 -24.30 9.41 19.53
C GLY A 10 -25.47 9.06 20.46
N SER A 11 -25.92 7.80 20.51
CA SER A 11 -27.14 7.40 21.24
C SER A 11 -26.98 7.31 22.76
N LEU A 12 -25.75 7.28 23.27
CA LEU A 12 -25.48 7.24 24.72
C LEU A 12 -24.92 8.56 25.28
N SER A 13 -24.31 9.40 24.45
CA SER A 13 -23.76 10.71 24.82
C SER A 13 -23.29 11.43 23.56
N SER A 14 -23.52 12.75 23.45
CA SER A 14 -22.94 13.55 22.37
C SER A 14 -21.41 13.41 22.41
N PRO A 15 -20.72 13.07 21.30
CA PRO A 15 -19.27 12.98 21.29
C PRO A 15 -18.69 14.34 21.67
N ALA A 16 -17.68 14.35 22.57
CA ALA A 16 -17.04 15.58 22.99
C ALA A 16 -16.50 16.34 21.77
N LYS A 17 -16.65 17.68 21.75
CA LYS A 17 -16.39 18.55 20.58
C LYS A 17 -14.97 18.46 20.01
N ASN A 18 -14.04 17.83 20.73
CA ASN A 18 -12.62 17.73 20.43
C ASN A 18 -12.14 16.28 20.17
N ILE A 19 -13.05 15.33 19.93
CA ILE A 19 -12.68 13.93 19.64
C ILE A 19 -12.95 13.60 18.17
N LEU A 20 -11.91 13.12 17.48
CA LEU A 20 -12.00 12.58 16.11
C LEU A 20 -11.71 11.08 16.14
N LEU A 21 -12.67 10.27 15.70
CA LEU A 21 -12.50 8.83 15.55
C LEU A 21 -12.17 8.51 14.08
N TYR A 22 -11.06 7.83 13.82
CA TYR A 22 -10.74 7.31 12.50
C TYR A 22 -10.37 5.83 12.61
N ALA A 23 -10.75 5.04 11.60
CA ALA A 23 -10.43 3.63 11.51
C ALA A 23 -9.86 3.36 10.11
N THR A 24 -8.78 2.58 10.04
CA THR A 24 -8.15 2.17 8.78
C THR A 24 -8.25 0.65 8.67
N SER A 25 -8.75 0.14 7.56
CA SER A 25 -8.76 -1.29 7.26
C SER A 25 -7.96 -1.57 5.99
N ASN A 26 -7.14 -2.62 6.01
CA ASN A 26 -6.53 -3.17 4.80
C ASN A 26 -7.50 -4.04 3.98
N ARG A 27 -8.74 -4.22 4.46
CA ARG A 27 -9.81 -4.92 3.76
C ARG A 27 -10.88 -3.92 3.32
N ARG A 28 -11.54 -4.22 2.19
CA ARG A 28 -12.68 -3.46 1.66
C ARG A 28 -13.81 -3.28 2.67
N HIS A 29 -13.88 -4.16 3.67
CA HIS A 29 -14.77 -4.08 4.84
C HIS A 29 -13.94 -3.99 6.13
N LEU A 30 -14.39 -3.15 7.08
CA LEU A 30 -13.73 -2.91 8.37
C LEU A 30 -13.71 -4.13 9.29
N LEU A 31 -14.67 -5.05 9.14
CA LEU A 31 -14.77 -6.27 9.93
C LEU A 31 -14.32 -7.47 9.10
N PRO A 32 -13.49 -8.37 9.64
CA PRO A 32 -13.14 -9.60 8.96
C PRO A 32 -14.39 -10.45 8.71
N GLU A 33 -14.42 -11.12 7.57
CA GLU A 33 -15.20 -12.35 7.35
C GLU A 33 -14.33 -13.50 7.89
N SER A 34 -14.77 -14.20 8.93
CA SER A 34 -14.05 -15.37 9.41
C SER A 34 -14.41 -16.57 8.53
N MET A 35 -13.45 -17.42 8.17
CA MET A 35 -13.77 -18.71 7.54
C MET A 35 -14.63 -19.60 8.44
N GLN A 36 -14.63 -19.37 9.75
CA GLN A 36 -15.58 -20.03 10.67
C GLN A 36 -17.01 -19.56 10.46
N ASP A 37 -17.25 -18.30 10.06
CA ASP A 37 -18.60 -17.81 9.74
C ASP A 37 -19.15 -18.55 8.51
N ASN A 38 -18.29 -18.88 7.54
CA ASN A 38 -18.65 -19.69 6.36
C ASN A 38 -18.84 -21.19 6.67
N LEU A 39 -18.08 -21.76 7.62
CA LEU A 39 -18.25 -23.17 8.03
C LEU A 39 -19.51 -23.35 8.89
N ASN A 40 -19.79 -22.42 9.80
CA ASN A 40 -21.01 -22.39 10.60
C ASN A 40 -22.26 -22.24 9.73
N GLN A 41 -22.13 -21.69 8.52
CA GLN A 41 -23.19 -21.62 7.51
C GLN A 41 -23.66 -23.00 7.01
N TYR A 42 -22.82 -24.03 7.10
CA TYR A 42 -23.15 -25.40 6.70
C TYR A 42 -23.58 -26.30 7.86
N GLU A 43 -23.12 -26.04 9.09
CA GLU A 43 -23.45 -26.86 10.27
C GLU A 43 -24.52 -26.26 11.18
N ALA A 44 -24.64 -24.93 11.25
CA ALA A 44 -25.68 -24.25 12.01
C ALA A 44 -26.76 -23.76 11.04
N GLN A 45 -27.99 -24.17 11.28
CA GLN A 45 -29.18 -23.45 10.82
C GLN A 45 -29.23 -22.07 11.50
N GLU A 46 -28.24 -21.20 11.26
CA GLU A 46 -28.35 -19.78 11.57
C GLU A 46 -29.35 -19.20 10.58
N ILE A 47 -30.48 -18.76 11.10
CA ILE A 47 -31.69 -18.55 10.33
C ILE A 47 -31.55 -17.31 9.41
N HIS A 48 -30.59 -16.40 9.65
CA HIS A 48 -30.40 -15.18 8.85
C HIS A 48 -28.92 -14.72 8.70
N PRO A 49 -28.11 -15.36 7.84
CA PRO A 49 -26.74 -14.91 7.53
C PRO A 49 -26.70 -13.52 6.86
N GLN A 50 -27.78 -13.09 6.20
CA GLN A 50 -27.90 -11.73 5.65
C GLN A 50 -27.84 -10.64 6.72
N GLU A 51 -28.39 -10.86 7.93
CA GLU A 51 -28.44 -9.85 8.99
C GLU A 51 -27.04 -9.50 9.52
N ALA A 52 -26.15 -10.48 9.64
CA ALA A 52 -24.77 -10.27 10.05
C ALA A 52 -23.97 -9.46 9.02
N ILE A 53 -24.28 -9.61 7.72
CA ILE A 53 -23.67 -8.86 6.62
C ILE A 53 -24.20 -7.42 6.60
N GLU A 54 -25.52 -7.25 6.68
CA GLU A 54 -26.17 -5.93 6.76
C GLU A 54 -25.72 -5.14 8.00
N GLU A 55 -25.49 -5.81 9.13
CA GLU A 55 -25.02 -5.16 10.34
C GLU A 55 -23.55 -4.68 10.21
N LYS A 56 -22.68 -5.41 9.49
CA LYS A 56 -21.30 -4.98 9.18
C LYS A 56 -21.28 -3.79 8.20
N ILE A 57 -22.19 -3.76 7.23
CA ILE A 57 -22.37 -2.63 6.30
C ILE A 57 -22.82 -1.38 7.08
N SER A 58 -23.79 -1.53 7.99
CA SER A 58 -24.34 -0.42 8.78
C SER A 58 -23.31 0.32 9.64
N LEU A 59 -22.22 -0.35 10.05
CA LEU A 59 -21.14 0.30 10.81
C LEU A 59 -20.22 1.12 9.90
N SER A 60 -19.96 0.62 8.68
CA SER A 60 -19.09 1.28 7.70
C SER A 60 -19.75 2.53 7.10
N GLU A 61 -21.07 2.51 6.89
CA GLU A 61 -21.84 3.66 6.38
C GLU A 61 -21.84 4.88 7.31
N ARG A 62 -21.52 4.69 8.59
CA ARG A 62 -21.48 5.78 9.58
C ARG A 62 -20.15 6.53 9.62
N PHE A 63 -19.16 6.08 8.86
CA PHE A 63 -17.99 6.89 8.54
C PHE A 63 -18.33 7.74 7.32
N GLY A 64 -18.54 9.04 7.53
CA GLY A 64 -18.98 9.98 6.48
C GLY A 64 -17.95 10.29 5.39
N LEU A 65 -16.69 9.83 5.53
CA LEU A 65 -15.64 9.98 4.53
C LEU A 65 -14.96 8.64 4.27
N TRP A 66 -14.95 8.22 3.00
CA TRP A 66 -14.28 7.02 2.55
C TRP A 66 -13.08 7.40 1.67
N ILE A 67 -11.88 7.06 2.13
CA ILE A 67 -10.64 7.27 1.38
C ILE A 67 -10.23 5.91 0.80
N SER A 68 -10.28 5.80 -0.54
CA SER A 68 -9.88 4.59 -1.26
C SER A 68 -8.47 4.72 -1.82
N PHE A 69 -7.72 3.63 -1.82
CA PHE A 69 -6.39 3.55 -2.45
C PHE A 69 -6.50 2.75 -3.74
N TYR A 70 -6.47 3.43 -4.88
CA TYR A 70 -6.48 2.79 -6.19
C TYR A 70 -5.06 2.37 -6.60
N PRO A 71 -4.91 1.25 -7.32
CA PRO A 71 -3.63 0.91 -7.93
C PRO A 71 -3.16 2.05 -8.83
N PRO A 72 -1.92 2.53 -8.68
CA PRO A 72 -1.41 3.61 -9.48
C PRO A 72 -1.32 3.20 -10.95
N SER A 73 -1.66 4.14 -11.82
CA SER A 73 -1.37 4.08 -13.25
C SER A 73 0.13 3.95 -13.49
N GLN A 74 0.52 3.55 -14.70
CA GLN A 74 1.93 3.51 -15.09
C GLN A 74 2.61 4.87 -14.91
N LYS A 75 1.93 5.95 -15.28
CA LYS A 75 2.44 7.32 -15.15
C LYS A 75 2.71 7.68 -13.69
N GLU A 76 1.78 7.37 -12.79
CA GLU A 76 1.95 7.61 -11.35
C GLU A 76 3.07 6.74 -10.75
N TYR A 77 3.18 5.49 -11.20
CA TYR A 77 4.29 4.62 -10.82
C TYR A 77 5.65 5.21 -11.22
N LEU A 78 5.80 5.67 -12.46
CA LEU A 78 7.04 6.29 -12.92
C LEU A 78 7.34 7.61 -12.20
N ALA A 79 6.31 8.40 -11.88
CA ALA A 79 6.47 9.60 -11.05
C ALA A 79 6.99 9.25 -9.64
N MET A 80 6.50 8.16 -9.03
CA MET A 80 7.03 7.66 -7.76
C MET A 80 8.49 7.21 -7.86
N VAL A 81 8.85 6.48 -8.92
CA VAL A 81 10.24 6.07 -9.18
C VAL A 81 11.15 7.28 -9.31
N LYS A 82 10.74 8.29 -10.10
CA LYS A 82 11.49 9.54 -10.28
C LYS A 82 11.68 10.30 -8.96
N SER A 83 10.63 10.38 -8.14
CA SER A 83 10.71 11.02 -6.82
C SER A 83 11.68 10.30 -5.88
N TRP A 84 11.61 8.97 -5.83
CA TRP A 84 12.56 8.19 -5.04
C TRP A 84 13.98 8.30 -5.56
N LEU A 85 14.18 8.36 -6.88
CA LEU A 85 15.51 8.49 -7.47
C LEU A 85 16.14 9.82 -7.09
N TYR A 86 15.38 10.92 -7.18
CA TYR A 86 15.82 12.23 -6.74
C TYR A 86 16.21 12.25 -5.25
N GLN A 87 15.48 11.54 -4.40
CA GLN A 87 15.80 11.46 -2.96
C GLN A 87 17.00 10.56 -2.63
N LEU A 88 17.16 9.42 -3.31
CA LEU A 88 18.16 8.41 -2.98
C LEU A 88 19.49 8.59 -3.73
N ALA A 89 19.47 9.21 -4.90
CA ALA A 89 20.62 9.42 -5.76
C ALA A 89 20.42 10.70 -6.60
N PRO A 90 20.55 11.89 -5.98
CA PRO A 90 20.31 13.17 -6.66
C PRO A 90 21.26 13.40 -7.86
N ASP A 91 22.41 12.75 -7.89
CA ASP A 91 23.40 12.83 -8.98
C ASP A 91 23.02 11.97 -10.21
N ILE A 92 22.03 11.08 -10.08
CA ILE A 92 21.56 10.23 -11.18
C ILE A 92 20.37 10.90 -11.86
N THR A 93 20.57 11.34 -13.10
CA THR A 93 19.50 11.90 -13.94
C THR A 93 18.55 10.80 -14.43
N TYR A 94 17.25 10.95 -14.11
CA TYR A 94 16.19 10.10 -14.64
C TYR A 94 16.13 10.15 -16.18
N ASN A 95 16.06 9.00 -16.84
CA ASN A 95 16.03 8.87 -18.31
C ASN A 95 15.15 7.69 -18.77
N GLU A 96 15.02 7.52 -20.08
CA GLU A 96 14.20 6.45 -20.69
C GLU A 96 14.68 5.03 -20.35
N GLU A 97 15.97 4.84 -20.10
CA GLU A 97 16.52 3.54 -19.71
C GLU A 97 16.03 3.13 -18.32
N ILE A 98 16.13 4.06 -17.36
CA ILE A 98 15.64 3.87 -15.99
C ILE A 98 14.13 3.61 -16.00
N GLU A 99 13.39 4.35 -16.82
CA GLU A 99 11.96 4.14 -17.03
C GLU A 99 11.67 2.71 -17.50
N ARG A 100 12.35 2.26 -18.56
CA ARG A 100 12.18 0.92 -19.11
C ARG A 100 12.51 -0.17 -18.09
N GLU A 101 13.64 -0.05 -17.39
CA GLU A 101 14.01 -0.98 -16.31
C GLU A 101 12.96 -1.00 -15.19
N ALA A 102 12.44 0.16 -14.79
CA ALA A 102 11.41 0.27 -13.75
C ALA A 102 10.13 -0.45 -14.16
N LEU A 103 9.71 -0.32 -15.42
CA LEU A 103 8.53 -1.01 -15.95
C LEU A 103 8.74 -2.53 -15.99
N GLN A 104 9.91 -2.99 -16.47
CA GLN A 104 10.24 -4.41 -16.44
C GLN A 104 10.25 -4.97 -15.01
N PHE A 105 10.74 -4.20 -14.03
CA PHE A 105 10.72 -4.59 -12.63
C PHE A 105 9.30 -4.82 -12.11
N THR A 106 8.34 -3.95 -12.48
CA THR A 106 6.92 -4.15 -12.11
C THR A 106 6.30 -5.39 -12.76
N GLN A 107 6.63 -5.66 -14.02
CA GLN A 107 6.11 -6.85 -14.72
C GLN A 107 6.56 -8.13 -14.03
N ARG A 108 7.82 -8.20 -13.58
CA ARG A 108 8.35 -9.35 -12.82
C ARG A 108 7.68 -9.51 -11.44
N ARG A 109 7.29 -8.41 -10.80
CA ARG A 109 6.67 -8.40 -9.46
C ARG A 109 5.15 -8.52 -9.49
N GLY A 110 4.51 -8.35 -10.65
CA GLY A 110 3.07 -8.48 -10.82
C GLY A 110 2.23 -7.34 -10.22
N SER A 111 2.84 -6.21 -9.84
CA SER A 111 2.10 -5.08 -9.24
C SER A 111 2.83 -3.75 -9.39
N ARG A 112 2.06 -2.66 -9.38
CA ARG A 112 2.54 -1.28 -9.27
C ARG A 112 2.11 -0.73 -7.91
N SER A 113 3.07 -0.28 -7.11
CA SER A 113 2.81 0.42 -5.85
C SER A 113 4.02 1.26 -5.46
N GLY A 114 3.83 2.20 -4.53
CA GLY A 114 4.94 2.98 -3.99
C GLY A 114 6.04 2.12 -3.36
N ARG A 115 5.66 0.98 -2.75
CA ARG A 115 6.62 0.00 -2.23
C ARG A 115 7.48 -0.60 -3.34
N ILE A 116 6.88 -1.01 -4.46
CA ILE A 116 7.62 -1.57 -5.60
C ILE A 116 8.52 -0.50 -6.23
N ALA A 117 8.03 0.74 -6.36
CA ALA A 117 8.84 1.86 -6.86
C ALA A 117 10.08 2.07 -5.99
N TYR A 118 9.92 2.14 -4.66
CA TYR A 118 11.04 2.28 -3.72
C TYR A 118 12.04 1.12 -3.82
N GLN A 119 11.55 -0.12 -3.90
CA GLN A 119 12.40 -1.30 -4.03
C GLN A 119 13.21 -1.29 -5.33
N PHE A 120 12.57 -0.95 -6.45
CA PHE A 120 13.25 -0.78 -7.73
C PHE A 120 14.34 0.29 -7.64
N THR A 121 14.00 1.49 -7.15
CA THR A 121 14.97 2.59 -7.07
C THR A 121 16.15 2.22 -6.18
N LYS A 122 15.91 1.60 -5.02
CA LYS A 122 16.98 1.17 -4.12
C LYS A 122 17.91 0.13 -4.76
N ASP A 123 17.34 -0.84 -5.47
CA ASP A 123 18.12 -1.83 -6.24
C ASP A 123 18.95 -1.15 -7.34
N PHE A 124 18.32 -0.28 -8.13
CA PHE A 124 18.96 0.44 -9.22
C PHE A 124 20.15 1.28 -8.72
N VAL A 125 19.93 2.13 -7.72
CA VAL A 125 20.97 2.97 -7.12
C VAL A 125 22.11 2.13 -6.56
N GLY A 126 21.81 1.04 -5.85
CA GLY A 126 22.82 0.12 -5.33
C GLY A 126 23.67 -0.49 -6.44
N ARG A 127 23.05 -0.95 -7.54
CA ARG A 127 23.77 -1.49 -8.71
C ARG A 127 24.65 -0.43 -9.36
N SER A 128 24.13 0.79 -9.57
CA SER A 128 24.89 1.89 -10.19
C SER A 128 26.12 2.25 -9.37
N GLN A 129 25.99 2.41 -8.05
CA GLN A 129 27.11 2.74 -7.17
C GLN A 129 28.17 1.63 -7.14
N LEU A 130 27.75 0.36 -7.08
CA LEU A 130 28.67 -0.78 -7.14
C LEU A 130 29.44 -0.85 -8.46
N MET A 131 28.81 -0.52 -9.59
CA MET A 131 29.50 -0.46 -10.89
C MET A 131 30.54 0.65 -10.92
N THR A 132 30.22 1.84 -10.41
CA THR A 132 31.17 2.96 -10.32
C THR A 132 32.41 2.56 -9.52
N ILE A 133 32.24 1.97 -8.34
CA ILE A 133 33.35 1.54 -7.47
C ILE A 133 34.26 0.53 -8.19
N LYS A 134 33.68 -0.47 -8.87
CA LYS A 134 34.46 -1.48 -9.61
C LYS A 134 35.26 -0.86 -10.76
N ASN A 135 34.69 0.12 -11.47
CA ASN A 135 35.38 0.80 -12.56
C ASN A 135 36.55 1.65 -12.04
N THR A 136 36.39 2.35 -10.93
CA THR A 136 37.48 3.13 -10.30
C THR A 136 38.64 2.23 -9.84
N GLN A 137 38.36 1.07 -9.25
CA GLN A 137 39.41 0.13 -8.82
C GLN A 137 40.19 -0.45 -10.01
N LYS A 138 39.51 -0.77 -11.12
CA LYS A 138 40.15 -1.30 -12.32
C LYS A 138 41.13 -0.30 -12.93
N HIS A 139 40.78 0.99 -12.98
CA HIS A 139 41.69 2.02 -13.48
C HIS A 139 42.94 2.18 -12.60
N LEU A 140 42.79 2.20 -11.26
CA LEU A 140 43.94 2.29 -10.35
C LEU A 140 44.95 1.13 -10.49
N THR A 141 44.50 -0.07 -10.85
CA THR A 141 45.39 -1.22 -11.06
C THR A 141 46.08 -1.23 -12.41
N THR A 142 45.58 -0.46 -13.40
CA THR A 142 46.16 -0.43 -14.75
C THR A 142 47.26 0.64 -14.88
N ASP A 143 47.33 1.60 -13.95
CA ASP A 143 48.32 2.68 -13.95
C ASP A 143 49.61 2.34 -13.16
N ILE A 144 49.70 1.13 -12.59
CA ILE A 144 50.85 0.65 -11.78
C ILE A 144 51.69 -0.40 -12.56
N GLU A 145 51.27 -0.78 -13.77
CA GLU A 145 52.03 -1.62 -14.71
C GLU A 145 52.57 -0.78 -15.88
#